data_AF-A0A183GP27-F1
#
_entry.id   AF-A0A183GP27-F1
#
_cell.length_a   1.000
_cell.length_b   1.000
_cell.length_c   1.000
_cell.angle_alpha   90.00
_cell.angle_beta   90.00
_cell.angle_gamma   90.00
#
_symmetry.space_group_name_H-M   'P 1'
#
loop_
_entity.id
_entity.type
_entity.pdbx_description
1 polymer ?
#
loop_
_entity_poly.entity_id
_entity_poly.type
_entity_poly.pdbx_seq_one_letter_code
_entity_poly.pdbx_strand_id
1 'polypeptide(L)'
;LCDQNMTICSTSTSKIAFNEHCERISVDYDILNFNEGYKEVGQGSTLRLSEEAIHWAGGGAKPLEISLPKHLRAVTIHDPPFVYITPTISLAECKNLGTVAIEVCKCIYLKEGPWYPCPKYNYNYTAHYCCAGYAIDLLSNLSLPEPNTTIDTSFTFSLHLNDSYGAVVLGEKVGYILTGALGELDSDQADLAIGGMTINPERERYIDFSEPWLYHGIRILEKSIPRDSPMQSFLQPLKSSLWTSLFISVITVGLVIFCLDLKSPERYADAPPDILDEVVNDRVNFGEAMWFVWGVLLNSGVSESKSLPIAIWAFFCLLFSCNMTNKLAGKQKIELRTKLYHRNPIKEYKKHNRTMSFIAKLYSRIF
;
A
#
# COMPACT_ATOMS: atom_id res chain seq x y z
N LEU A 1 -45.79 33.12 42.89
CA LEU A 1 -46.67 31.95 42.63
C LEU A 1 -45.91 30.77 42.03
N CYS A 2 -44.83 30.96 41.25
CA CYS A 2 -44.02 29.84 40.73
C CYS A 2 -42.83 29.40 41.60
N ASP A 3 -42.41 30.20 42.60
CA ASP A 3 -41.28 29.85 43.49
C ASP A 3 -41.61 28.81 44.59
N GLN A 4 -42.84 28.30 44.62
CA GLN A 4 -43.24 27.28 45.59
C GLN A 4 -43.98 26.19 44.84
N ASN A 5 -43.54 24.94 45.00
CA ASN A 5 -44.20 23.70 44.58
C ASN A 5 -45.61 23.59 45.21
N MET A 6 -46.52 24.47 44.81
CA MET A 6 -47.89 24.55 45.31
C MET A 6 -48.77 23.72 44.39
N THR A 7 -49.27 22.63 44.94
CA THR A 7 -50.32 21.82 44.33
C THR A 7 -51.67 22.33 44.81
N ILE A 8 -52.48 22.86 43.91
CA ILE A 8 -53.80 23.40 44.23
C ILE A 8 -54.83 22.32 43.85
N CYS A 9 -55.50 21.74 44.84
CA CYS A 9 -56.59 20.79 44.62
C CYS A 9 -57.89 21.57 44.35
N SER A 10 -58.29 21.69 43.08
CA SER A 10 -59.60 22.23 42.69
C SER A 10 -60.66 21.13 42.66
N THR A 11 -61.91 21.48 42.97
CA THR A 11 -63.10 20.61 43.07
C THR A 11 -63.61 20.04 41.73
N SER A 12 -62.90 20.25 40.62
CA SER A 12 -63.17 19.64 39.31
C SER A 12 -61.94 18.91 38.78
N THR A 13 -61.91 17.60 39.06
CA THR A 13 -61.26 16.48 38.33
C THR A 13 -59.77 16.46 37.96
N SER A 14 -58.95 17.52 38.09
CA SER A 14 -57.50 17.35 37.90
C SER A 14 -56.61 18.18 38.83
N LYS A 15 -55.53 17.54 39.32
CA LYS A 15 -54.51 18.14 40.19
C LYS A 15 -53.67 19.12 39.37
N ILE A 16 -53.72 20.41 39.72
CA ILE A 16 -52.95 21.44 39.03
C ILE A 16 -51.59 21.55 39.71
N ALA A 17 -50.54 21.21 38.98
CA ALA A 17 -49.15 21.42 39.37
C ALA A 17 -48.45 22.24 38.29
N PHE A 18 -47.40 22.98 38.65
CA PHE A 18 -46.62 23.78 37.71
C PHE A 18 -45.16 23.32 37.74
N ASN A 19 -44.49 23.34 36.58
CA ASN A 19 -43.05 23.12 36.49
C ASN A 19 -42.28 24.41 36.83
N GLU A 20 -40.95 24.32 36.86
CA GLU A 20 -40.07 25.45 37.15
C GLU A 20 -40.17 26.60 36.10
N HIS A 21 -40.72 26.31 34.92
CA HIS A 21 -41.01 27.29 33.87
C HIS A 21 -42.44 27.87 33.95
N CYS A 22 -43.15 27.65 35.07
CA CYS A 22 -44.55 28.03 35.27
C CYS A 22 -45.56 27.35 34.31
N GLU A 23 -45.22 26.23 33.68
CA GLU A 23 -46.11 25.47 32.80
C GLU A 23 -46.88 24.42 33.59
N ARG A 24 -48.15 24.20 33.24
CA ARG A 24 -49.02 23.25 33.94
C ARG A 24 -48.59 21.82 33.64
N ILE A 25 -48.29 21.06 34.68
CA ILE A 25 -48.05 19.62 34.66
C ILE A 25 -49.41 18.91 34.78
N SER A 26 -49.59 17.81 34.03
CA SER A 26 -50.82 17.00 34.01
C SER A 26 -52.05 17.73 33.45
N VAL A 27 -51.91 18.24 32.23
CA VAL A 27 -53.02 18.74 31.42
C VAL A 27 -53.74 17.55 30.79
N ASP A 28 -55.08 17.54 30.87
CA ASP A 28 -55.90 16.58 30.12
C ASP A 28 -56.00 17.07 28.66
N TYR A 29 -55.66 16.19 27.72
CA TYR A 29 -55.73 16.49 26.29
C TYR A 29 -56.89 15.75 25.66
N ASP A 30 -57.59 16.42 24.74
CA ASP A 30 -58.59 15.83 23.86
C ASP A 30 -57.98 15.68 22.46
N ILE A 31 -57.97 14.46 21.92
CA ILE A 31 -57.49 14.17 20.57
C ILE A 31 -58.69 14.10 19.64
N LEU A 32 -58.68 14.95 18.62
CA LEU A 32 -59.70 15.02 17.60
C LEU A 32 -59.16 14.46 16.28
N ASN A 33 -59.94 13.60 15.63
CA ASN A 33 -59.72 13.14 14.28
C ASN A 33 -60.66 13.85 13.31
N PHE A 34 -60.13 14.34 12.19
CA PHE A 34 -60.88 15.05 11.17
C PHE A 34 -61.27 14.11 10.03
N ASN A 35 -62.56 13.87 9.85
CA ASN A 35 -63.14 13.16 8.71
C ASN A 35 -64.50 13.78 8.38
N GLU A 36 -64.52 14.73 7.44
CA GLU A 36 -65.71 15.56 7.11
C GLU A 36 -66.31 16.31 8.33
N GLY A 37 -65.53 16.42 9.42
CA GLY A 37 -65.90 16.97 10.72
C GLY A 37 -64.93 16.49 11.80
N TYR A 38 -64.85 17.21 12.93
CA TYR A 38 -64.02 16.82 14.06
C TYR A 38 -64.75 15.81 14.94
N LYS A 39 -64.15 14.65 15.14
CA LYS A 39 -64.63 13.60 16.04
C LYS A 39 -63.59 13.33 17.11
N GLU A 40 -63.99 13.29 18.36
CA GLU A 40 -63.11 12.94 19.48
C GLU A 40 -62.74 11.45 19.43
N VAL A 41 -61.45 11.16 19.52
CA VAL A 41 -60.87 9.79 19.41
C VAL A 41 -59.97 9.43 20.60
N GLY A 42 -59.84 10.33 21.57
CA GLY A 42 -59.11 10.07 22.81
C GLY A 42 -59.17 11.25 23.78
N GLN A 43 -59.12 10.95 25.07
CA GLN A 43 -59.19 11.95 26.14
C GLN A 43 -58.36 11.53 27.36
N GLY A 44 -57.78 12.52 28.04
CA GLY A 44 -57.25 12.41 29.40
C GLY A 44 -55.74 12.67 29.54
N SER A 45 -55.29 12.85 30.78
CA SER A 45 -53.89 13.09 31.16
C SER A 45 -52.96 11.91 30.86
N THR A 46 -53.43 10.67 30.99
CA THR A 46 -52.77 9.48 30.43
C THR A 46 -53.47 9.16 29.12
N LEU A 47 -53.02 9.80 28.03
CA LEU A 47 -53.59 9.69 26.68
C LEU A 47 -54.06 8.27 26.35
N ARG A 48 -55.38 8.05 26.34
CA ARG A 48 -56.02 6.80 25.89
C ARG A 48 -56.68 7.06 24.55
N LEU A 49 -56.17 6.38 23.53
CA LEU A 49 -56.67 6.48 22.16
C LEU A 49 -57.59 5.30 21.85
N SER A 50 -58.76 5.57 21.30
CA SER A 50 -59.63 4.54 20.72
C SER A 50 -59.19 4.29 19.27
N GLU A 51 -58.23 3.39 19.05
CA GLU A 51 -57.65 3.14 17.72
C GLU A 51 -58.69 2.74 16.67
N GLU A 52 -59.77 2.06 17.06
CA GLU A 52 -60.88 1.65 16.17
C GLU A 52 -61.69 2.83 15.62
N ALA A 53 -61.71 3.97 16.33
CA ALA A 53 -62.44 5.16 15.91
C ALA A 53 -61.59 6.09 15.01
N ILE A 54 -60.32 5.76 14.81
CA ILE A 54 -59.39 6.58 14.05
C ILE A 54 -59.49 6.22 12.57
N HIS A 55 -60.06 7.13 11.79
CA HIS A 55 -59.90 7.14 10.34
C HIS A 55 -58.52 7.68 9.97
N TRP A 56 -57.75 6.88 9.24
CA TRP A 56 -56.47 7.30 8.67
C TRP A 56 -56.67 7.89 7.28
N ALA A 57 -55.78 8.81 6.89
CA ALA A 57 -55.77 9.38 5.57
C ALA A 57 -55.68 8.26 4.50
N GLY A 58 -56.57 8.29 3.51
CA GLY A 58 -56.69 7.24 2.49
C GLY A 58 -57.71 6.14 2.80
N GLY A 59 -58.47 6.24 3.91
CA GLY A 59 -59.61 5.37 4.20
C GLY A 59 -59.25 3.95 4.63
N GLY A 60 -57.99 3.73 5.02
CA GLY A 60 -57.45 2.44 5.42
C GLY A 60 -57.23 2.28 6.92
N ALA A 61 -56.68 1.12 7.28
CA ALA A 61 -56.16 0.85 8.63
C ALA A 61 -54.91 1.69 8.92
N LYS A 62 -54.47 1.69 10.19
CA LYS A 62 -53.25 2.37 10.63
C LYS A 62 -52.09 2.02 9.71
N PRO A 63 -51.42 3.00 9.06
CA PRO A 63 -50.28 2.71 8.21
C PRO A 63 -49.17 2.08 9.05
N LEU A 64 -48.40 1.19 8.43
CA LEU A 64 -47.19 0.66 9.04
C LEU A 64 -46.24 1.82 9.34
N GLU A 65 -45.57 1.74 10.48
CA GLU A 65 -44.77 2.83 11.05
C GLU A 65 -43.59 3.23 10.14
N ILE A 66 -43.09 2.32 9.31
CA ILE A 66 -42.00 2.56 8.36
C ILE A 66 -42.25 1.79 7.06
N SER A 67 -42.19 2.48 5.91
CA SER A 67 -42.07 1.86 4.59
C SER A 67 -40.66 2.08 4.06
N LEU A 68 -39.88 1.01 3.92
CA LEU A 68 -38.54 1.08 3.33
C LEU A 68 -38.64 1.29 1.81
N PRO A 69 -37.94 2.30 1.24
CA PRO A 69 -37.91 2.49 -0.20
C PRO A 69 -37.19 1.31 -0.88
N LYS A 70 -37.81 0.75 -1.93
CA LYS A 70 -37.24 -0.34 -2.73
C LYS A 70 -36.33 0.14 -3.87
N HIS A 71 -36.09 1.43 -3.99
CA HIS A 71 -35.22 2.02 -5.01
C HIS A 71 -34.08 2.79 -4.34
N LEU A 72 -32.84 2.43 -4.66
CA LEU A 72 -31.64 3.02 -4.08
C LEU A 72 -30.82 3.77 -5.14
N ARG A 73 -30.35 4.96 -4.79
CA ARG A 73 -29.41 5.75 -5.60
C ARG A 73 -27.99 5.40 -5.19
N ALA A 74 -27.24 4.77 -6.08
CA ALA A 74 -25.89 4.32 -5.82
C ALA A 74 -24.85 5.22 -6.50
N VAL A 75 -23.95 5.82 -5.72
CA VAL A 75 -22.81 6.58 -6.24
C VAL A 75 -21.63 5.65 -6.48
N THR A 76 -20.95 5.82 -7.61
CA THR A 76 -19.73 5.08 -7.94
C THR A 76 -18.67 5.99 -8.55
N ILE A 77 -17.42 5.51 -8.58
CA ILE A 77 -16.25 6.25 -9.04
C ILE A 77 -15.52 5.38 -10.06
N HIS A 78 -14.93 5.99 -11.08
CA HIS A 78 -14.05 5.30 -12.02
C HIS A 78 -12.75 4.86 -11.32
N ASP A 79 -12.66 3.55 -11.04
CA ASP A 79 -11.53 2.95 -10.32
C ASP A 79 -11.27 1.52 -10.84
N PRO A 80 -10.54 1.35 -11.96
CA PRO A 80 -10.15 0.04 -12.46
C PRO A 80 -9.26 -0.71 -11.45
N PRO A 81 -9.53 -2.01 -11.16
CA PRO A 81 -10.40 -2.94 -11.89
C PRO A 81 -11.84 -3.04 -11.34
N PHE A 82 -12.22 -2.23 -10.35
CA PHE A 82 -13.52 -2.34 -9.67
C PHE A 82 -14.65 -1.76 -10.51
N VAL A 83 -14.41 -0.62 -11.16
CA VAL A 83 -15.39 0.09 -11.99
C VAL A 83 -14.69 0.66 -13.21
N TYR A 84 -15.09 0.17 -14.38
CA TYR A 84 -14.73 0.71 -15.68
C TYR A 84 -15.86 1.58 -16.21
N ILE A 85 -15.50 2.59 -17.01
CA ILE A 85 -16.47 3.47 -17.68
C ILE A 85 -16.23 3.46 -19.18
N THR A 86 -17.32 3.59 -19.94
CA THR A 86 -17.26 3.88 -21.39
C THR A 86 -18.26 5.00 -21.71
N PRO A 87 -17.88 6.04 -22.45
CA PRO A 87 -18.81 7.10 -22.85
C PRO A 87 -19.85 6.59 -23.84
N THR A 88 -21.09 7.08 -23.75
CA THR A 88 -22.17 6.78 -24.70
C THR A 88 -22.97 8.04 -25.05
N ILE A 89 -23.69 7.99 -26.17
CA ILE A 89 -24.61 9.06 -26.59
C ILE A 89 -25.94 8.95 -25.83
N SER A 90 -26.36 7.73 -25.48
CA SER A 90 -27.65 7.49 -24.81
C SER A 90 -27.58 6.39 -23.75
N LEU A 91 -28.26 6.59 -22.61
CA LEU A 91 -28.26 5.64 -21.49
C LEU A 91 -28.94 4.30 -21.83
N ALA A 92 -29.81 4.27 -22.83
CA ALA A 92 -30.51 3.04 -23.26
C ALA A 92 -29.57 2.06 -23.98
N GLU A 93 -28.50 2.56 -24.60
CA GLU A 93 -27.55 1.74 -25.35
C GLU A 93 -26.72 0.84 -24.44
N CYS A 94 -26.52 1.24 -23.16
CA CYS A 94 -25.75 0.48 -22.17
C CYS A 94 -26.15 -0.99 -22.08
N LYS A 95 -27.45 -1.31 -22.15
CA LYS A 95 -27.93 -2.71 -22.04
C LYS A 95 -27.53 -3.59 -23.23
N ASN A 96 -27.24 -2.98 -24.39
CA ASN A 96 -26.90 -3.69 -25.62
C ASN A 96 -25.39 -3.81 -25.82
N LEU A 97 -24.56 -3.17 -24.99
CA LEU A 97 -23.12 -3.33 -25.04
C LEU A 97 -22.73 -4.73 -24.54
N GLY A 98 -22.07 -5.50 -25.41
CA GLY A 98 -21.44 -6.76 -25.05
C GLY A 98 -20.02 -6.52 -24.52
N THR A 99 -19.03 -7.02 -25.25
CA THR A 99 -17.61 -6.85 -24.91
C THR A 99 -17.08 -5.54 -25.47
N VAL A 100 -16.49 -4.70 -24.61
CA VAL A 100 -15.91 -3.41 -24.98
C VAL A 100 -14.41 -3.41 -24.69
N ALA A 101 -13.63 -2.88 -25.64
CA ALA A 101 -12.21 -2.62 -25.45
C ALA A 101 -12.02 -1.29 -24.71
N ILE A 102 -11.43 -1.33 -23.52
CA ILE A 102 -11.19 -0.18 -22.66
C ILE A 102 -9.69 0.03 -22.55
N GLU A 103 -9.24 1.25 -22.80
CA GLU A 103 -7.85 1.60 -22.61
C GLU A 103 -7.62 2.11 -21.18
N VAL A 104 -6.82 1.37 -20.40
CA VAL A 104 -6.38 1.78 -19.06
C VAL A 104 -4.86 1.79 -19.05
N CYS A 105 -4.27 2.96 -18.78
CA CYS A 105 -2.82 3.12 -18.66
C CYS A 105 -2.01 2.56 -19.85
N LYS A 106 -2.45 2.79 -21.10
CA LYS A 106 -1.85 2.30 -22.36
C LYS A 106 -1.96 0.78 -22.60
N CYS A 107 -2.75 0.08 -21.79
CA CYS A 107 -3.12 -1.31 -22.01
C CYS A 107 -4.59 -1.39 -22.43
N ILE A 108 -4.87 -2.22 -23.43
CA ILE A 108 -6.23 -2.48 -23.89
C ILE A 108 -6.75 -3.69 -23.12
N TYR A 109 -7.85 -3.49 -22.38
CA TYR A 109 -8.56 -4.54 -21.67
C TYR A 109 -9.89 -4.81 -22.36
N LEU A 110 -10.23 -6.07 -22.55
CA LEU A 110 -11.56 -6.48 -23.03
C LEU A 110 -12.42 -6.74 -21.80
N LYS A 111 -13.42 -5.88 -21.55
CA LYS A 111 -14.39 -6.09 -20.48
C LYS A 111 -15.72 -6.53 -21.07
N GLU A 112 -16.18 -7.68 -20.62
CA GLU A 112 -17.51 -8.20 -20.89
C GLU A 112 -18.52 -7.53 -19.95
N GLY A 113 -19.73 -7.30 -20.47
CA GLY A 113 -20.89 -6.81 -19.71
C GLY A 113 -21.34 -7.76 -18.60
N PRO A 114 -22.39 -7.43 -17.84
CA PRO A 114 -23.41 -6.41 -18.15
C PRO A 114 -22.95 -4.96 -17.85
N TRP A 115 -23.43 -4.03 -18.69
CA TRP A 115 -23.17 -2.60 -18.54
C TRP A 115 -24.40 -1.86 -18.02
N TYR A 116 -24.20 -1.01 -17.02
CA TYR A 116 -25.27 -0.23 -16.40
C TYR A 116 -25.13 1.26 -16.72
N PRO A 117 -26.23 1.99 -16.93
CA PRO A 117 -26.19 3.42 -17.14
C PRO A 117 -25.71 4.15 -15.87
N CYS A 118 -24.72 5.02 -16.02
CA CYS A 118 -24.16 5.83 -14.93
C CYS A 118 -23.90 7.26 -15.42
N PRO A 119 -24.93 8.13 -15.44
CA PRO A 119 -24.72 9.54 -15.76
C PRO A 119 -23.77 10.21 -14.77
N LYS A 120 -22.99 11.15 -15.28
CA LYS A 120 -22.18 12.07 -14.49
C LYS A 120 -22.81 13.46 -14.55
N TYR A 121 -23.24 13.96 -13.40
CA TYR A 121 -23.83 15.29 -13.28
C TYR A 121 -22.70 16.32 -13.10
N ASN A 122 -22.58 17.24 -14.06
CA ASN A 122 -21.70 18.40 -13.97
C ASN A 122 -22.56 19.67 -13.86
N TYR A 123 -21.98 20.79 -13.47
CA TYR A 123 -22.73 22.04 -13.21
C TYR A 123 -23.61 22.50 -14.37
N ASN A 124 -23.18 22.26 -15.62
CA ASN A 124 -23.84 22.79 -16.82
C ASN A 124 -24.38 21.71 -17.78
N TYR A 125 -23.96 20.45 -17.64
CA TYR A 125 -24.35 19.37 -18.55
C TYR A 125 -24.25 18.01 -17.85
N THR A 126 -25.02 17.04 -18.35
CA THR A 126 -24.96 15.64 -17.90
C THR A 126 -24.23 14.81 -18.93
N ALA A 127 -23.11 14.20 -18.57
CA ALA A 127 -22.40 13.29 -19.44
C ALA A 127 -22.93 11.86 -19.23
N HIS A 128 -23.20 11.14 -20.32
CA HIS A 128 -23.71 9.78 -20.26
C HIS A 128 -22.56 8.77 -20.36
N TYR A 129 -22.44 7.92 -19.35
CA TYR A 129 -21.50 6.81 -19.32
C TYR A 129 -22.24 5.50 -19.06
N CYS A 130 -21.63 4.41 -19.50
CA CYS A 130 -21.98 3.07 -19.06
C CYS A 130 -20.86 2.54 -18.15
N CYS A 131 -21.24 1.94 -17.03
CA CYS A 131 -20.35 1.41 -16.01
C CYS A 131 -20.45 -0.11 -15.96
N ALA A 132 -19.31 -0.78 -15.84
CA ALA A 132 -19.22 -2.21 -15.61
C ALA A 132 -17.97 -2.52 -14.78
N GLY A 133 -17.98 -3.60 -14.01
CA GLY A 133 -16.83 -3.95 -13.18
C GLY A 133 -17.22 -4.77 -11.97
N TYR A 134 -16.22 -5.22 -11.22
CA TYR A 134 -16.41 -6.12 -10.08
C TYR A 134 -17.39 -5.55 -9.03
N ALA A 135 -17.30 -4.26 -8.72
CA ALA A 135 -18.17 -3.63 -7.73
C ALA A 135 -19.62 -3.52 -8.21
N ILE A 136 -19.81 -3.32 -9.51
CA ILE A 136 -21.15 -3.22 -10.12
C ILE A 136 -21.81 -4.61 -10.22
N ASP A 137 -21.01 -5.63 -10.57
CA ASP A 137 -21.46 -7.02 -10.59
C ASP A 137 -21.90 -7.46 -9.18
N LEU A 138 -21.15 -7.08 -8.15
CA LEU A 138 -21.52 -7.29 -6.75
C LEU A 138 -22.85 -6.59 -6.41
N LEU A 139 -23.01 -5.30 -6.74
CA LEU A 139 -24.26 -4.57 -6.50
C LEU A 139 -25.46 -5.25 -7.15
N SER A 140 -25.28 -5.69 -8.41
CA SER A 140 -26.34 -6.36 -9.15
C SER A 140 -26.76 -7.67 -8.50
N ASN A 141 -25.80 -8.42 -7.93
CA ASN A 141 -26.10 -9.65 -7.23
C ASN A 141 -26.78 -9.41 -5.88
N LEU A 142 -26.40 -8.33 -5.17
CA LEU A 142 -27.03 -7.92 -3.92
C LEU A 142 -28.48 -7.42 -4.12
N SER A 143 -28.79 -6.92 -5.31
CA SER A 143 -30.14 -6.44 -5.63
C SER A 143 -31.17 -7.57 -5.78
N LEU A 144 -30.71 -8.80 -5.99
CA LEU A 144 -31.55 -9.98 -6.16
C LEU A 144 -32.09 -10.48 -4.80
N PRO A 145 -33.27 -11.10 -4.79
CA PRO A 145 -33.83 -11.66 -3.55
C PRO A 145 -32.94 -12.80 -3.02
N GLU A 146 -32.74 -12.81 -1.71
CA GLU A 146 -31.92 -13.82 -1.06
C GLU A 146 -32.60 -15.20 -1.08
N PRO A 147 -31.89 -16.28 -1.48
CA PRO A 147 -32.47 -17.62 -1.45
C PRO A 147 -32.65 -18.10 -0.01
N ASN A 148 -33.84 -18.62 0.29
CA ASN A 148 -34.24 -19.24 1.57
C ASN A 148 -34.66 -18.30 2.70
N THR A 149 -34.96 -17.03 2.42
CA THR A 149 -35.51 -16.09 3.40
C THR A 149 -36.95 -15.71 3.01
N THR A 150 -37.85 -15.55 3.99
CA THR A 150 -39.23 -15.08 3.77
C THR A 150 -39.35 -13.56 3.62
N ILE A 151 -38.21 -12.86 3.67
CA ILE A 151 -38.13 -11.40 3.63
C ILE A 151 -37.73 -11.00 2.21
N ASP A 152 -38.58 -10.19 1.56
CA ASP A 152 -38.28 -9.60 0.26
C ASP A 152 -37.18 -8.54 0.39
N THR A 153 -35.91 -8.96 0.26
CA THR A 153 -34.74 -8.07 0.27
C THR A 153 -34.43 -7.45 -1.09
N SER A 154 -35.22 -7.79 -2.12
CA SER A 154 -34.98 -7.28 -3.48
C SER A 154 -35.18 -5.77 -3.56
N PHE A 155 -34.25 -5.11 -4.25
CA PHE A 155 -34.29 -3.68 -4.51
C PHE A 155 -33.87 -3.38 -5.95
N THR A 156 -34.26 -2.20 -6.40
CA THR A 156 -33.81 -1.63 -7.68
C THR A 156 -32.80 -0.53 -7.39
N PHE A 157 -31.88 -0.28 -8.30
CA PHE A 157 -30.88 0.77 -8.12
C PHE A 157 -30.66 1.59 -9.38
N SER A 158 -30.29 2.85 -9.19
CA SER A 158 -29.77 3.73 -10.24
C SER A 158 -28.34 4.13 -9.90
N LEU A 159 -27.44 4.05 -10.87
CA LEU A 159 -26.03 4.43 -10.67
C LEU A 159 -25.79 5.86 -11.16
N HIS A 160 -24.91 6.58 -10.49
CA HIS A 160 -24.32 7.82 -11.01
C HIS A 160 -22.83 7.90 -10.67
N LEU A 161 -22.11 8.65 -11.49
CA LEU A 161 -20.66 8.73 -11.41
C LEU A 161 -20.21 10.00 -10.69
N ASN A 162 -19.28 9.85 -9.75
CA ASN A 162 -18.56 10.94 -9.10
C ASN A 162 -17.06 10.91 -9.46
N ASP A 163 -16.39 12.05 -9.31
CA ASP A 163 -14.96 12.24 -9.57
C ASP A 163 -14.05 11.65 -8.49
N SER A 164 -14.54 11.57 -7.24
CA SER A 164 -13.72 11.06 -6.14
C SER A 164 -14.56 10.40 -5.05
N TYR A 165 -13.93 9.47 -4.31
CA TYR A 165 -14.55 8.89 -3.11
C TYR A 165 -14.79 9.93 -2.01
N GLY A 166 -14.00 11.02 -2.00
CA GLY A 166 -14.11 12.06 -1.00
C GLY A 166 -13.13 11.93 0.16
N ALA A 167 -12.91 13.06 0.83
CA ALA A 167 -12.15 13.15 2.06
C ALA A 167 -12.88 14.03 3.08
N VAL A 168 -12.60 13.79 4.36
CA VAL A 168 -13.04 14.64 5.47
C VAL A 168 -12.07 15.81 5.55
N VAL A 169 -12.57 17.02 5.32
CA VAL A 169 -11.80 18.27 5.41
C VAL A 169 -12.34 19.09 6.58
N LEU A 170 -11.46 19.71 7.36
CA LEU A 170 -11.87 20.64 8.41
C LEU A 170 -12.34 21.94 7.78
N GLY A 171 -13.59 22.33 8.04
CA GLY A 171 -14.15 23.57 7.53
C GLY A 171 -13.76 24.77 8.38
N GLU A 172 -13.49 25.91 7.76
CA GLU A 172 -13.12 27.15 8.46
C GLU A 172 -14.25 27.77 9.29
N LYS A 173 -15.52 27.44 8.98
CA LYS A 173 -16.72 28.02 9.61
C LYS A 173 -17.68 26.99 10.21
N VAL A 174 -17.63 25.75 9.75
CA VAL A 174 -18.46 24.62 10.18
C VAL A 174 -17.53 23.42 10.31
N GLY A 175 -17.64 22.68 11.42
CA GLY A 175 -16.62 21.74 11.89
C GLY A 175 -15.94 20.90 10.80
N TYR A 176 -16.72 20.19 9.98
CA TYR A 176 -16.20 19.31 8.93
C TYR A 176 -16.97 19.51 7.62
N ILE A 177 -16.29 19.26 6.50
CA ILE A 177 -16.84 19.27 5.14
C ILE A 177 -16.47 17.94 4.50
N LEU A 178 -17.48 17.20 4.06
CA LEU A 178 -17.33 15.96 3.31
C LEU A 178 -17.40 16.27 1.82
N THR A 179 -16.45 15.73 1.07
CA THR A 179 -16.31 15.98 -0.37
C THR A 179 -16.58 14.69 -1.16
N GLY A 180 -16.76 14.79 -2.49
CA GLY A 180 -16.93 13.62 -3.36
C GLY A 180 -18.13 12.74 -2.98
N ALA A 181 -18.01 11.44 -3.18
CA ALA A 181 -19.07 10.48 -2.87
C ALA A 181 -19.48 10.50 -1.39
N LEU A 182 -18.52 10.72 -0.48
CA LEU A 182 -18.81 10.89 0.95
C LEU A 182 -19.74 12.08 1.23
N GLY A 183 -19.54 13.20 0.54
CA GLY A 183 -20.41 14.38 0.69
C GLY A 183 -21.81 14.15 0.13
N GLU A 184 -21.95 13.34 -0.93
CA GLU A 184 -23.26 12.99 -1.50
C GLU A 184 -24.05 12.05 -0.58
N LEU A 185 -23.37 11.16 0.16
CA LEU A 185 -24.01 10.34 1.19
C LEU A 185 -24.50 11.18 2.36
N ASP A 186 -23.68 12.12 2.85
CA ASP A 186 -24.03 13.00 3.98
C ASP A 186 -25.16 13.99 3.65
N SER A 187 -25.33 14.32 2.37
CA SER A 187 -26.37 15.24 1.89
C SER A 187 -27.62 14.54 1.34
N ASP A 188 -27.78 13.22 1.58
CA ASP A 188 -28.88 12.39 1.08
C ASP A 188 -29.08 12.46 -0.45
N GLN A 189 -28.01 12.78 -1.20
CA GLN A 189 -28.04 12.76 -2.66
C GLN A 189 -27.86 11.33 -3.20
N ALA A 190 -27.14 10.49 -2.46
CA ALA A 190 -26.96 9.07 -2.71
C ALA A 190 -27.34 8.28 -1.46
N ASP A 191 -27.93 7.09 -1.65
CA ASP A 191 -28.34 6.20 -0.55
C ASP A 191 -27.25 5.16 -0.25
N LEU A 192 -26.36 4.88 -1.22
CA LEU A 192 -25.25 3.94 -1.10
C LEU A 192 -24.07 4.37 -1.96
N ALA A 193 -22.84 4.10 -1.51
CA ALA A 193 -21.64 4.21 -2.34
C ALA A 193 -21.04 2.82 -2.60
N ILE A 194 -20.64 2.55 -3.85
CA ILE A 194 -20.03 1.29 -4.26
C ILE A 194 -18.75 1.51 -5.07
N GLY A 195 -17.70 0.78 -4.72
CA GLY A 195 -16.39 0.85 -5.37
C GLY A 195 -15.26 0.39 -4.43
N GLY A 196 -14.01 0.66 -4.82
CA GLY A 196 -12.81 0.38 -4.03
C GLY A 196 -12.60 1.32 -2.83
N MET A 197 -13.67 1.67 -2.09
CA MET A 197 -13.57 2.62 -0.98
C MET A 197 -12.89 1.97 0.24
N THR A 198 -11.77 2.54 0.66
CA THR A 198 -11.06 2.10 1.88
C THR A 198 -11.81 2.52 3.14
N ILE A 199 -12.01 1.57 4.06
CA ILE A 199 -12.52 1.78 5.41
C ILE A 199 -11.42 2.45 6.24
N ASN A 200 -11.66 3.70 6.63
CA ASN A 200 -10.76 4.50 7.45
C ASN A 200 -11.51 5.03 8.68
N PRO A 201 -10.86 5.11 9.86
CA PRO A 201 -11.52 5.58 11.09
C PRO A 201 -11.97 7.05 11.02
N GLU A 202 -11.40 7.85 10.13
CA GLU A 202 -11.85 9.22 9.87
C GLU A 202 -13.19 9.25 9.12
N ARG A 203 -13.42 8.29 8.21
CA ARG A 203 -14.65 8.19 7.42
C ARG A 203 -15.78 7.50 8.21
N GLU A 204 -15.43 6.45 8.95
CA GLU A 204 -16.35 5.65 9.78
C GLU A 204 -17.05 6.47 10.87
N ARG A 205 -16.53 7.66 11.21
CA ARG A 205 -17.20 8.58 12.16
C ARG A 205 -18.45 9.25 11.57
N TYR A 206 -18.56 9.32 10.26
CA TYR A 206 -19.63 10.07 9.57
C TYR A 206 -20.51 9.19 8.70
N ILE A 207 -20.00 8.04 8.26
CA ILE A 207 -20.75 7.08 7.45
C ILE A 207 -20.57 5.67 8.00
N ASP A 208 -21.61 4.87 7.87
CA ASP A 208 -21.58 3.45 8.24
C ASP A 208 -21.01 2.61 7.09
N PHE A 209 -20.11 1.69 7.44
CA PHE A 209 -19.53 0.75 6.48
C PHE A 209 -20.12 -0.64 6.67
N SER A 210 -20.25 -1.39 5.57
CA SER A 210 -20.51 -2.82 5.61
C SER A 210 -19.27 -3.59 6.07
N GLU A 211 -19.43 -4.91 6.25
CA GLU A 211 -18.26 -5.78 6.31
C GLU A 211 -17.41 -5.65 5.02
N PRO A 212 -16.07 -5.68 5.15
CA PRO A 212 -15.18 -5.57 4.00
C PRO A 212 -15.31 -6.79 3.09
N TRP A 213 -15.61 -6.56 1.82
CA TRP A 213 -15.69 -7.61 0.80
C TRP A 213 -14.34 -7.94 0.15
N LEU A 214 -13.31 -7.10 0.35
CA LEU A 214 -11.96 -7.33 -0.13
C LEU A 214 -10.90 -6.88 0.88
N TYR A 215 -10.01 -7.81 1.25
CA TYR A 215 -8.83 -7.50 2.05
C TYR A 215 -7.62 -7.24 1.14
N HIS A 216 -7.07 -6.03 1.21
CA HIS A 216 -5.84 -5.68 0.53
C HIS A 216 -4.88 -4.93 1.45
N GLY A 217 -3.60 -4.93 1.07
CA GLY A 217 -2.56 -4.17 1.76
C GLY A 217 -1.82 -3.25 0.80
N ILE A 218 -1.17 -2.23 1.33
CA ILE A 218 -0.34 -1.32 0.54
C ILE A 218 0.89 -2.08 0.01
N ARG A 219 1.10 -2.03 -1.30
CA ARG A 219 2.26 -2.61 -1.98
C ARG A 219 2.95 -1.52 -2.81
N ILE A 220 4.26 -1.59 -2.88
CA ILE A 220 5.05 -0.65 -3.70
C ILE A 220 5.31 -1.33 -5.04
N LEU A 221 4.88 -0.67 -6.11
CA LEU A 221 5.18 -1.08 -7.47
C LEU A 221 6.48 -0.43 -7.91
N GLU A 222 7.46 -1.24 -8.31
CA GLU A 222 8.70 -0.77 -8.90
C GLU A 222 8.90 -1.46 -10.25
N LYS A 223 9.39 -0.69 -11.23
CA LYS A 223 9.75 -1.25 -12.53
C LYS A 223 10.88 -2.26 -12.34
N SER A 224 10.63 -3.51 -12.73
CA SER A 224 11.69 -4.51 -12.81
C SER A 224 12.69 -4.09 -13.89
N ILE A 225 13.87 -3.65 -13.47
CA ILE A 225 14.99 -3.38 -14.37
C ILE A 225 15.78 -4.69 -14.46
N PRO A 226 15.82 -5.37 -15.62
CA PRO A 226 16.63 -6.57 -15.78
C PRO A 226 18.07 -6.22 -15.44
N ARG A 227 18.62 -6.91 -14.45
CA ARG A 227 20.03 -6.77 -14.09
C ARG A 227 20.80 -7.58 -15.09
N ASP A 228 21.34 -6.92 -16.11
CA ASP A 228 22.48 -7.48 -16.80
C ASP A 228 23.57 -7.61 -15.74
N SER A 229 23.85 -8.85 -15.33
CA SER A 229 25.07 -9.18 -14.62
C SER A 229 26.12 -9.42 -15.70
N PRO A 230 26.85 -8.40 -16.19
CA PRO A 230 27.93 -8.69 -17.10
C PRO A 230 28.89 -9.60 -16.33
N MET A 231 29.31 -10.71 -16.92
CA MET A 231 30.35 -11.57 -16.33
C MET A 231 31.63 -10.75 -16.03
N GLN A 232 31.80 -9.59 -16.67
CA GLN A 232 32.78 -8.55 -16.36
C GLN A 232 32.64 -7.87 -14.97
N SER A 233 31.53 -8.01 -14.25
CA SER A 233 31.37 -7.44 -12.91
C SER A 233 32.35 -8.07 -11.90
N PHE A 234 32.83 -9.29 -12.19
CA PHE A 234 33.91 -9.95 -11.45
C PHE A 234 35.28 -9.28 -11.68
N LEU A 235 35.52 -8.74 -12.88
CA LEU A 235 36.77 -8.04 -13.24
C LEU A 235 36.70 -6.53 -12.98
N GLN A 236 35.52 -5.96 -12.79
CA GLN A 236 35.30 -4.55 -12.46
C GLN A 236 36.09 -4.01 -11.25
N PRO A 237 36.40 -4.77 -10.16
CA PRO A 237 37.23 -4.26 -9.08
C PRO A 237 38.72 -4.09 -9.46
N LEU A 238 39.17 -4.69 -10.56
CA LEU A 238 40.54 -4.54 -11.06
C LEU A 238 40.57 -3.44 -12.12
N LYS A 239 40.88 -2.21 -11.69
CA LYS A 239 41.26 -1.15 -12.62
C LYS A 239 42.44 -1.62 -13.49
N SER A 240 42.49 -1.25 -14.77
CA SER A 240 43.62 -1.56 -15.67
C SER A 240 44.98 -1.21 -15.05
N SER A 241 45.04 -0.12 -14.27
CA SER A 241 46.21 0.31 -13.50
C SER A 241 46.71 -0.70 -12.46
N LEU A 242 45.85 -1.55 -11.88
CA LEU A 242 46.29 -2.57 -10.91
C LEU A 242 46.96 -3.74 -11.62
N TRP A 243 46.42 -4.16 -12.76
CA TRP A 243 47.03 -5.20 -13.59
C TRP A 243 48.41 -4.80 -14.09
N THR A 244 48.57 -3.58 -14.59
CA THR A 244 49.88 -3.10 -15.06
C THR A 244 50.91 -3.04 -13.92
N SER A 245 50.50 -2.57 -12.73
CA SER A 245 51.38 -2.58 -11.56
C SER A 245 51.80 -3.99 -11.13
N LEU A 246 50.89 -4.97 -11.25
CA LEU A 246 51.16 -6.37 -10.93
C LEU A 246 52.19 -6.97 -11.91
N PHE A 247 52.00 -6.79 -13.21
CA PHE A 247 52.95 -7.25 -14.23
C PHE A 247 54.35 -6.68 -14.01
N ILE A 248 54.47 -5.38 -13.71
CA ILE A 248 55.75 -4.74 -13.43
C ILE A 248 56.42 -5.37 -12.21
N SER A 249 55.66 -5.57 -11.12
CA SER A 249 56.20 -6.15 -9.88
C SER A 249 56.74 -7.57 -10.04
N VAL A 250 56.05 -8.42 -10.82
CA VAL A 250 56.48 -9.80 -11.12
C VAL A 250 57.80 -9.81 -11.88
N ILE A 251 57.93 -8.95 -12.90
CA ILE A 251 59.17 -8.85 -13.69
C ILE A 251 60.34 -8.37 -12.82
N THR A 252 60.12 -7.35 -11.96
CA THR A 252 61.17 -6.85 -11.07
C THR A 252 61.67 -7.93 -10.11
N VAL A 253 60.76 -8.70 -9.51
CA VAL A 253 61.13 -9.77 -8.56
C VAL A 253 61.80 -10.94 -9.26
N GLY A 254 61.32 -11.33 -10.45
CA GLY A 254 61.97 -12.35 -11.28
C GLY A 254 63.41 -11.98 -11.65
N LEU A 255 63.65 -10.71 -12.02
CA LEU A 255 65.00 -10.19 -12.29
C LEU A 255 65.90 -10.20 -11.03
N VAL A 256 65.36 -9.82 -9.87
CA VAL A 256 66.12 -9.85 -8.61
C VAL A 256 66.52 -11.27 -8.23
N ILE A 257 65.60 -12.23 -8.34
CA ILE A 257 65.90 -13.66 -8.07
C ILE A 257 66.97 -14.17 -9.03
N PHE A 258 66.83 -13.88 -10.34
CA PHE A 258 67.81 -14.26 -11.35
C PHE A 258 69.20 -13.65 -11.09
N CYS A 259 69.27 -12.36 -10.74
CA CYS A 259 70.54 -11.71 -10.41
C CYS A 259 71.17 -12.24 -9.11
N LEU A 260 70.37 -12.63 -8.13
CA LEU A 260 70.87 -13.24 -6.89
C LEU A 260 71.41 -14.65 -7.11
N ASP A 261 70.78 -15.43 -7.99
CA ASP A 261 71.27 -16.76 -8.37
C ASP A 261 72.60 -16.66 -9.15
N LEU A 262 72.70 -15.69 -10.06
CA LEU A 262 73.97 -15.38 -10.77
C LEU A 262 75.10 -14.92 -9.84
N LYS A 263 74.77 -14.26 -8.72
CA LYS A 263 75.73 -13.68 -7.77
C LYS A 263 75.90 -14.52 -6.51
N SER A 264 75.41 -15.76 -6.47
CA SER A 264 75.54 -16.66 -5.32
C SER A 264 76.69 -17.67 -5.52
N PRO A 265 77.96 -17.28 -5.27
CA PRO A 265 79.10 -18.19 -5.37
C PRO A 265 79.13 -19.28 -4.27
N GLU A 266 78.39 -19.09 -3.17
CA GLU A 266 78.39 -20.02 -2.03
C GLU A 266 77.76 -21.39 -2.34
N ARG A 267 76.82 -21.48 -3.29
CA ARG A 267 76.24 -22.76 -3.73
C ARG A 267 77.22 -23.64 -4.51
N TYR A 268 78.25 -23.02 -5.09
CA TYR A 268 79.23 -23.65 -5.96
C TYR A 268 80.58 -23.90 -5.28
N ALA A 269 80.87 -23.21 -4.17
CA ALA A 269 82.14 -23.31 -3.46
C ALA A 269 82.28 -24.60 -2.62
N ASP A 270 81.17 -25.18 -2.16
CA ASP A 270 81.15 -26.36 -1.27
C ASP A 270 80.74 -27.67 -1.98
N ALA A 271 80.63 -27.67 -3.32
CA ALA A 271 80.24 -28.85 -4.09
C ALA A 271 81.44 -29.80 -4.31
N PRO A 272 81.33 -31.11 -3.99
CA PRO A 272 82.35 -32.09 -4.34
C PRO A 272 82.57 -32.13 -5.87
N PRO A 273 83.80 -32.39 -6.36
CA PRO A 273 84.13 -32.33 -7.78
C PRO A 273 83.33 -33.31 -8.67
N ASP A 274 82.76 -34.37 -8.10
CA ASP A 274 81.94 -35.36 -8.83
C ASP A 274 80.51 -34.88 -9.15
N ILE A 275 80.03 -33.80 -8.52
CA ILE A 275 78.65 -33.28 -8.66
C ILE A 275 78.64 -31.86 -9.25
N LEU A 276 79.81 -31.30 -9.55
CA LEU A 276 79.99 -29.91 -9.95
C LEU A 276 79.29 -29.61 -11.29
N ASP A 277 79.33 -30.54 -12.24
CA ASP A 277 78.62 -30.42 -13.53
C ASP A 277 77.09 -30.49 -13.37
N GLU A 278 76.58 -31.24 -12.39
CA GLU A 278 75.14 -31.34 -12.10
C GLU A 278 74.64 -30.06 -11.43
N VAL A 279 75.41 -29.50 -10.49
CA VAL A 279 75.10 -28.23 -9.79
C VAL A 279 75.24 -27.02 -10.73
N VAL A 280 76.11 -27.06 -11.73
CA VAL A 280 76.24 -26.02 -12.77
C VAL A 280 75.07 -26.07 -13.77
N ASN A 281 74.53 -27.25 -14.05
CA ASN A 281 73.32 -27.41 -14.87
C ASN A 281 72.02 -27.06 -14.13
N ASP A 282 71.99 -27.10 -12.80
CA ASP A 282 70.83 -26.75 -11.96
C ASP A 282 70.69 -25.22 -11.69
N ARG A 283 71.20 -24.40 -12.62
CA ARG A 283 71.05 -22.94 -12.57
C ARG A 283 69.62 -22.55 -12.90
N VAL A 284 69.04 -21.66 -12.11
CA VAL A 284 67.67 -21.19 -12.35
C VAL A 284 67.67 -20.30 -13.59
N ASN A 285 67.03 -20.77 -14.66
CA ASN A 285 66.83 -19.94 -15.85
C ASN A 285 65.85 -18.80 -15.55
N PHE A 286 65.95 -17.68 -16.26
CA PHE A 286 65.03 -16.54 -16.08
C PHE A 286 63.55 -16.97 -16.26
N GLY A 287 63.27 -17.90 -17.17
CA GLY A 287 61.94 -18.47 -17.37
C GLY A 287 61.43 -19.27 -16.16
N GLU A 288 62.30 -20.02 -15.49
CA GLU A 288 61.97 -20.80 -14.29
C GLU A 288 61.76 -19.89 -13.08
N ALA A 289 62.59 -18.84 -12.94
CA ALA A 289 62.38 -17.79 -11.94
C ALA A 289 61.05 -17.06 -12.13
N MET A 290 60.67 -16.74 -13.37
CA MET A 290 59.38 -16.12 -13.69
C MET A 290 58.21 -17.05 -13.39
N TRP A 291 58.32 -18.33 -13.77
CA TRP A 291 57.31 -19.34 -13.46
C TRP A 291 57.10 -19.50 -11.94
N PHE A 292 58.20 -19.48 -11.19
CA PHE A 292 58.18 -19.53 -9.73
C PHE A 292 57.45 -18.32 -9.11
N VAL A 293 57.78 -17.10 -9.54
CA VAL A 293 57.14 -15.86 -9.06
C VAL A 293 55.63 -15.86 -9.34
N TRP A 294 55.22 -16.35 -10.52
CA TRP A 294 53.81 -16.55 -10.88
C TRP A 294 53.12 -17.63 -10.03
N GLY A 295 53.81 -18.75 -9.76
CA GLY A 295 53.30 -19.82 -8.92
C GLY A 295 53.00 -19.36 -7.49
N VAL A 296 53.86 -18.50 -6.92
CA VAL A 296 53.62 -17.90 -5.59
C VAL A 296 52.43 -16.94 -5.63
N LEU A 297 52.31 -16.11 -6.66
CA LEU A 297 51.20 -15.17 -6.82
C LEU A 297 49.83 -15.87 -6.92
N LEU A 298 49.78 -17.01 -7.61
CA LEU A 298 48.56 -17.80 -7.81
C LEU A 298 48.30 -18.80 -6.67
N ASN A 299 49.08 -18.74 -5.58
CA ASN A 299 49.02 -19.69 -4.46
C ASN A 299 49.13 -21.16 -4.90
N SER A 300 49.91 -21.45 -5.96
CA SER A 300 50.05 -22.80 -6.54
C SER A 300 50.94 -23.76 -5.71
N GLY A 301 51.30 -23.39 -4.47
CA GLY A 301 51.86 -24.32 -3.49
C GLY A 301 53.34 -24.69 -3.67
N VAL A 302 54.14 -23.90 -4.40
CA VAL A 302 55.56 -24.17 -4.61
C VAL A 302 56.40 -23.14 -3.86
N SER A 303 56.91 -23.49 -2.67
CA SER A 303 58.26 -23.08 -2.21
C SER A 303 58.56 -23.48 -0.76
N GLU A 304 59.48 -24.44 -0.60
CA GLU A 304 60.28 -24.60 0.62
C GLU A 304 61.61 -23.86 0.44
N SER A 305 61.59 -22.52 0.38
CA SER A 305 62.81 -21.72 0.16
C SER A 305 63.06 -20.74 1.31
N LYS A 306 64.27 -20.80 1.90
CA LYS A 306 64.72 -19.94 3.01
C LYS A 306 65.22 -18.56 2.58
N SER A 307 64.98 -18.16 1.32
CA SER A 307 65.50 -16.92 0.74
C SER A 307 64.62 -15.71 1.10
N LEU A 308 65.23 -14.68 1.70
CA LEU A 308 64.57 -13.42 2.10
C LEU A 308 63.70 -12.77 1.00
N PRO A 309 64.14 -12.62 -0.28
CA PRO A 309 63.30 -12.04 -1.35
C PRO A 309 62.05 -12.86 -1.66
N ILE A 310 62.11 -14.20 -1.56
CA ILE A 310 60.96 -15.08 -1.80
C ILE A 310 59.95 -14.92 -0.65
N ALA A 311 60.42 -14.81 0.59
CA ALA A 311 59.57 -14.57 1.75
C ALA A 311 58.85 -13.20 1.68
N ILE A 312 59.56 -12.14 1.28
CA ILE A 312 58.97 -10.81 1.09
C ILE A 312 57.93 -10.82 -0.04
N TRP A 313 58.23 -11.49 -1.16
CA TRP A 313 57.28 -11.64 -2.27
C TRP A 313 56.02 -12.41 -1.85
N ALA A 314 56.19 -13.54 -1.15
CA ALA A 314 55.07 -14.32 -0.64
C ALA A 314 54.17 -13.49 0.31
N PHE A 315 54.77 -12.71 1.22
CA PHE A 315 54.03 -11.81 2.10
C PHE A 315 53.26 -10.73 1.31
N PHE A 316 53.86 -10.16 0.27
CA PHE A 316 53.18 -9.22 -0.62
C PHE A 316 51.99 -9.87 -1.35
N CYS A 317 52.16 -11.07 -1.93
CA CYS A 317 51.09 -11.81 -2.60
C CYS A 317 49.90 -12.12 -1.67
N LEU A 318 50.18 -12.46 -0.41
CA LEU A 318 49.16 -12.66 0.62
C LEU A 318 48.37 -11.36 0.89
N LEU A 319 49.06 -10.25 1.14
CA LEU A 319 48.42 -8.95 1.35
C LEU A 319 47.59 -8.50 0.14
N PHE A 320 48.10 -8.71 -1.06
CA PHE A 320 47.37 -8.41 -2.30
C PHE A 320 46.10 -9.24 -2.42
N SER A 321 46.18 -10.55 -2.19
CA SER A 321 45.04 -11.47 -2.23
C SER A 321 43.97 -11.09 -1.21
N CYS A 322 44.36 -10.81 0.05
CA CYS A 322 43.44 -10.36 1.09
C CYS A 322 42.71 -9.06 0.71
N ASN A 323 43.42 -8.08 0.13
CA ASN A 323 42.83 -6.81 -0.29
C ASN A 323 41.82 -6.99 -1.45
N MET A 324 42.11 -7.86 -2.40
CA MET A 324 41.18 -8.16 -3.49
C MET A 324 39.91 -8.84 -2.99
N THR A 325 40.04 -9.82 -2.07
CA THR A 325 38.91 -10.46 -1.41
C THR A 325 38.05 -9.46 -0.64
N ASN A 326 38.67 -8.53 0.11
CA ASN A 326 37.95 -7.49 0.85
C ASN A 326 37.16 -6.55 -0.07
N LYS A 327 37.74 -6.12 -1.20
CA LYS A 327 37.05 -5.27 -2.18
C LYS A 327 35.87 -5.99 -2.83
N LEU A 328 36.05 -7.25 -3.20
CA LEU A 328 34.99 -8.06 -3.79
C LEU A 328 33.84 -8.27 -2.80
N ALA A 329 34.16 -8.65 -1.56
CA ALA A 329 33.18 -8.82 -0.48
C ALA A 329 32.42 -7.51 -0.18
N GLY A 330 33.12 -6.36 -0.20
CA GLY A 330 32.51 -5.04 -0.05
C GLY A 330 31.48 -4.74 -1.13
N LYS A 331 31.82 -5.01 -2.40
CA LYS A 331 30.90 -4.82 -3.53
C LYS A 331 29.68 -5.75 -3.44
N GLN A 332 29.89 -7.03 -3.13
CA GLN A 332 28.80 -7.99 -2.93
C GLN A 332 27.87 -7.58 -1.79
N LYS A 333 28.43 -7.05 -0.69
CA LYS A 333 27.66 -6.52 0.44
C LYS A 333 26.79 -5.31 0.05
N ILE A 334 27.29 -4.43 -0.82
CA ILE A 334 26.52 -3.30 -1.36
C ILE A 334 25.38 -3.82 -2.24
N GLU A 335 25.65 -4.76 -3.12
CA GLU A 335 24.63 -5.35 -4.00
C GLU A 335 23.54 -6.10 -3.22
N LEU A 336 23.91 -6.83 -2.16
CA LEU A 336 22.96 -7.47 -1.26
C LEU A 336 22.10 -6.42 -0.54
N ARG A 337 22.69 -5.30 -0.11
CA ARG A 337 21.94 -4.20 0.52
C ARG A 337 20.96 -3.56 -0.44
N THR A 338 21.32 -3.34 -1.70
CA THR A 338 20.36 -2.83 -2.69
C THR A 338 19.24 -3.83 -2.94
N LYS A 339 19.53 -5.14 -3.06
CA LYS A 339 18.50 -6.19 -3.15
C LYS A 339 17.53 -6.18 -1.96
N LEU A 340 18.05 -6.04 -0.74
CA LEU A 340 17.22 -5.98 0.48
C LEU A 340 16.35 -4.73 0.52
N TYR A 341 16.88 -3.59 0.08
CA TYR A 341 16.14 -2.33 0.01
C TYR A 341 14.95 -2.42 -0.94
N HIS A 342 15.14 -2.97 -2.15
CA HIS A 342 14.03 -3.19 -3.10
C HIS A 342 12.99 -4.18 -2.57
N ARG A 343 13.42 -5.21 -1.82
CA ARG A 343 12.49 -6.22 -1.30
C ARG A 343 11.64 -5.72 -0.14
N ASN A 344 12.19 -4.85 0.72
CA ASN A 344 11.52 -4.36 1.93
C ASN A 344 11.94 -2.91 2.26
N PRO A 345 11.52 -1.92 1.46
CA PRO A 345 12.00 -0.54 1.60
C PRO A 345 11.61 0.08 2.94
N ILE A 346 10.40 -0.20 3.44
CA ILE A 346 9.90 0.36 4.72
C ILE A 346 10.71 -0.15 5.92
N LYS A 347 11.04 -1.45 5.95
CA LYS A 347 11.83 -2.04 7.05
C LYS A 347 13.25 -1.49 7.04
N GLU A 348 13.87 -1.40 5.85
CA GLU A 348 15.23 -0.86 5.73
C GLU A 348 15.28 0.65 6.00
N TYR A 349 14.28 1.43 5.58
CA TYR A 349 14.16 2.85 5.93
C TYR A 349 14.06 3.06 7.45
N LYS A 350 13.18 2.30 8.12
CA LYS A 350 13.03 2.35 9.59
C LYS A 350 14.32 1.94 10.31
N LYS A 351 15.04 0.95 9.79
CA LYS A 351 16.34 0.51 10.31
C LYS A 351 17.41 1.59 10.14
N HIS A 352 17.49 2.19 8.95
CA HIS A 352 18.43 3.27 8.65
C HIS A 352 18.20 4.49 9.57
N ASN A 353 16.93 4.87 9.77
CA ASN A 353 16.58 5.99 10.63
C ASN A 353 16.89 5.73 12.11
N ARG A 354 16.68 4.49 12.61
CA ARG A 354 17.14 4.10 13.96
C ARG A 354 18.65 4.16 14.11
N THR A 355 19.42 3.69 13.12
CA THR A 355 20.89 3.76 13.17
C THR A 355 21.39 5.20 13.15
N MET A 356 20.80 6.08 12.32
CA MET A 356 21.13 7.51 12.29
C MET A 356 20.80 8.19 13.62
N SER A 357 19.63 7.90 14.19
CA SER A 357 19.23 8.40 15.52
C SER A 357 20.18 7.91 16.64
N PHE A 358 20.64 6.66 16.57
CA PHE A 358 21.60 6.11 17.54
C PHE A 358 22.98 6.76 17.41
N ILE A 359 23.48 6.96 16.18
CA ILE A 359 24.75 7.63 15.92
C ILE A 359 24.69 9.10 16.37
N ALA A 360 23.60 9.81 16.08
CA ALA A 360 23.39 11.18 16.54
C ALA A 360 23.38 11.28 18.07
N LYS A 361 22.72 10.33 18.76
CA LYS A 361 22.74 10.22 20.22
C LYS A 361 24.13 9.91 20.78
N LEU A 362 24.91 9.06 20.12
CA LEU A 362 26.29 8.79 20.50
C LEU A 362 27.16 10.04 20.36
N TYR A 363 27.01 10.76 19.24
CA TYR A 363 27.78 11.98 18.97
C TYR A 363 27.49 13.05 20.03
N SER A 364 26.23 13.27 20.40
CA SER A 364 25.83 14.22 21.47
C SER A 364 26.23 13.82 22.90
N ARG A 365 26.73 12.59 23.08
CA ARG A 365 27.24 12.11 24.37
C ARG A 365 28.77 12.12 24.43
N ILE A 366 29.43 12.15 23.28
CA ILE A 366 30.89 12.14 23.14
C ILE A 366 31.42 13.58 22.97
N PHE A 367 30.65 14.44 22.30
CA PHE A 367 30.82 15.89 22.20
C PHE A 367 29.65 16.57 22.89
#